data_AF-A0A8C4Q5U0-F1
#
_entry.id   AF-A0A8C4Q5U0-F1
#
_cell.length_a   1.000
_cell.length_b   1.000
_cell.length_c   1.000
_cell.angle_alpha   90.00
_cell.angle_beta   90.00
_cell.angle_gamma   90.00
#
_symmetry.space_group_name_H-M   'P 1'
#
loop_
_entity.id
_entity.type
_entity.pdbx_description
1 polymer ?
#
loop_
_entity_poly.entity_id
_entity_poly.type
_entity_poly.pdbx_seq_one_letter_code
_entity_poly.pdbx_strand_id
1 'polypeptide(L)'
;MSPELDWEFLMRLDPAKLEQHEHDVLQHQDVIVQLKRQQLQGEHSKNILQLFFITQFLLQLKVQESAMTLEELEKAGEEQAHTEEKLKANIERLKKELVSFCIYFSHSFVSLVRAWCWCSG
;
A
#
# COMPACT_ATOMS: atom_id res chain seq x y z
N MET A 1 -25.10 -19.17 1.32
CA MET A 1 -24.90 -20.32 2.22
C MET A 1 -23.78 -19.93 3.17
N SER A 2 -23.97 -20.06 4.49
CA SER A 2 -22.87 -19.78 5.42
C SER A 2 -21.83 -20.88 5.19
N PRO A 3 -20.55 -20.55 4.93
CA PRO A 3 -19.54 -21.58 4.76
C PRO A 3 -19.50 -22.46 6.02
N GLU A 4 -19.49 -23.76 5.80
CA GLU A 4 -19.46 -24.76 6.87
C GLU A 4 -18.02 -24.86 7.39
N LEU A 5 -17.87 -24.88 8.72
CA LEU A 5 -16.57 -24.97 9.36
C LEU A 5 -16.12 -26.43 9.37
N ASP A 6 -14.96 -26.73 8.80
CA ASP A 6 -14.35 -28.06 8.92
C ASP A 6 -13.76 -28.22 10.33
N TRP A 7 -14.60 -28.68 11.26
CA TRP A 7 -14.19 -28.98 12.63
C TRP A 7 -13.11 -30.06 12.70
N GLU A 8 -13.14 -31.06 11.81
CA GLU A 8 -12.17 -32.14 11.79
C GLU A 8 -10.77 -31.62 11.44
N PHE A 9 -10.69 -30.70 10.48
CA PHE A 9 -9.46 -29.97 10.19
C PHE A 9 -8.98 -29.15 11.39
N LEU A 10 -9.83 -28.31 11.97
CA LEU A 10 -9.41 -27.43 13.08
C LEU A 10 -8.94 -28.20 14.31
N MET A 11 -9.53 -29.37 14.59
CA MET A 11 -9.15 -30.22 15.72
C MET A 11 -7.85 -30.99 15.50
N ARG A 12 -7.39 -31.15 14.25
CA ARG A 12 -6.12 -31.79 13.93
C ARG A 12 -4.92 -30.87 14.09
N LEU A 13 -5.15 -29.55 14.06
CA LEU A 13 -4.10 -28.57 14.24
C LEU A 13 -3.58 -28.60 15.68
N ASP A 14 -2.25 -28.61 15.85
CA ASP A 14 -1.62 -28.49 17.15
C ASP A 14 -1.46 -26.99 17.49
N PRO A 15 -2.07 -26.46 18.57
CA PRO A 15 -1.91 -25.07 18.99
C PRO A 15 -0.45 -24.64 19.17
N ALA A 16 0.44 -25.58 19.53
CA ALA A 16 1.86 -25.30 19.72
C ALA A 16 2.66 -25.24 18.41
N LYS A 17 2.05 -25.63 17.28
CA LYS A 17 2.71 -25.72 15.96
C LYS A 17 1.90 -25.02 14.87
N LEU A 18 1.04 -24.08 15.22
CA LEU A 18 0.21 -23.35 14.25
C LEU A 18 1.05 -22.61 13.21
N GLU A 19 2.25 -22.15 13.57
CA GLU A 19 3.22 -21.55 12.64
C GLU A 19 3.59 -22.48 11.47
N GLN A 20 3.66 -23.80 11.69
CA GLN A 20 3.96 -24.78 10.63
C GLN A 20 2.78 -25.01 9.68
N HIS A 21 1.59 -24.58 10.08
CA HIS A 21 0.32 -24.74 9.37
C HIS A 21 -0.29 -23.39 8.99
N GLU A 22 0.53 -22.33 8.92
CA GLU A 22 0.08 -20.97 8.65
C GLU A 22 -0.82 -20.89 7.41
N HIS A 23 -0.35 -21.46 6.29
CA HIS A 23 -1.09 -21.46 5.03
C HIS A 23 -2.48 -22.11 5.17
N ASP A 24 -2.56 -23.25 5.86
CA ASP A 24 -3.81 -23.99 6.03
C ASP A 24 -4.77 -23.22 6.95
N VAL A 25 -4.26 -22.56 7.98
CA VAL A 25 -5.04 -21.71 8.88
C VAL A 25 -5.57 -20.47 8.15
N LEU A 26 -4.74 -19.83 7.31
CA LEU A 26 -5.12 -18.68 6.51
C LEU A 26 -6.21 -19.02 5.48
N GLN A 27 -6.14 -20.20 4.85
CA GLN A 27 -7.17 -20.66 3.93
C GLN A 27 -8.57 -20.73 4.57
N HIS A 28 -8.64 -20.95 5.89
CA HIS A 28 -9.90 -21.05 6.63
C HIS A 28 -10.27 -19.76 7.38
N GLN A 29 -9.46 -18.70 7.28
CA GLN A 29 -9.65 -17.44 8.00
C GLN A 29 -11.05 -16.84 7.77
N ASP A 30 -11.50 -16.79 6.52
CA ASP A 30 -12.78 -16.18 6.16
C ASP A 30 -13.96 -16.89 6.84
N VAL A 31 -13.91 -18.22 6.93
CA VAL A 31 -14.94 -19.02 7.59
C VAL A 31 -14.91 -18.75 9.09
N ILE A 32 -13.73 -18.76 9.70
CA ILE A 32 -13.52 -18.51 11.14
C ILE A 32 -14.04 -17.12 11.55
N VAL A 33 -13.72 -16.07 10.78
CA VAL A 33 -14.15 -14.69 11.06
C VAL A 33 -15.66 -14.52 10.94
N GLN A 34 -16.30 -15.28 10.07
CA GLN A 34 -17.75 -15.22 9.84
C GLN A 34 -18.58 -16.10 10.77
N LEU A 35 -17.93 -16.88 11.67
CA LEU A 35 -18.62 -17.76 12.60
C LEU A 35 -19.60 -17.00 13.48
N LYS A 36 -20.85 -17.47 13.50
CA LYS A 36 -21.90 -16.94 14.36
C LYS A 36 -22.05 -17.76 15.62
N ARG A 37 -22.52 -17.13 16.69
CA ARG A 37 -22.83 -17.79 17.98
C ARG A 37 -23.64 -19.08 17.81
N GLN A 38 -24.63 -19.09 16.90
CA GLN A 38 -25.50 -20.25 16.65
C GLN A 38 -24.71 -21.49 16.18
N GLN A 39 -23.60 -21.30 15.47
CA GLN A 39 -22.72 -22.39 15.01
C GLN A 39 -21.78 -22.91 16.10
N LEU A 40 -21.70 -22.22 17.24
CA LEU A 40 -20.91 -22.62 18.41
C LEU A 40 -21.79 -23.19 19.53
N GLN A 41 -23.11 -23.07 19.42
CA GLN A 41 -24.04 -23.56 20.43
C GLN A 41 -24.09 -25.09 20.40
N GLY A 42 -23.79 -25.71 21.54
CA GLY A 42 -23.76 -27.17 21.66
C GLY A 42 -22.42 -27.81 21.27
N GLU A 43 -21.46 -27.02 20.79
CA GLU A 43 -20.10 -27.52 20.52
C GLU A 43 -19.34 -27.86 21.80
N HIS A 44 -18.44 -28.83 21.69
CA HIS A 44 -17.62 -29.28 22.81
C HIS A 44 -16.65 -28.17 23.24
N SER A 45 -16.44 -27.99 24.55
CA SER A 45 -15.56 -26.95 25.10
C SER A 45 -14.13 -27.01 24.53
N LYS A 46 -13.61 -28.21 24.28
CA LYS A 46 -12.34 -28.43 23.58
C LYS A 46 -12.30 -27.80 22.19
N ASN A 47 -13.38 -27.89 21.42
CA ASN A 47 -13.46 -27.32 20.06
C ASN A 47 -13.45 -25.79 20.12
N ILE A 48 -14.14 -25.22 21.11
CA ILE A 48 -14.17 -23.77 21.34
C ILE A 48 -12.79 -23.26 21.78
N LEU A 49 -12.11 -23.98 22.68
CA LEU A 49 -10.74 -23.64 23.10
C LEU A 49 -9.75 -23.70 21.93
N GLN A 50 -9.86 -24.73 21.10
CA GLN A 50 -9.03 -24.86 19.91
C GLN A 50 -9.25 -23.69 18.94
N LEU A 51 -10.52 -23.35 18.66
CA LEU A 51 -10.88 -22.20 17.84
C LEU A 51 -10.33 -20.88 18.40
N PHE A 52 -10.34 -20.73 19.73
CA PHE A 52 -9.76 -19.56 20.39
C PHE A 52 -8.25 -19.45 20.12
N PHE A 53 -7.47 -20.53 20.23
CA PHE A 53 -6.04 -20.50 19.92
C PHE A 53 -5.76 -20.20 18.45
N ILE A 54 -6.53 -20.80 17.54
CA ILE A 54 -6.42 -20.52 16.10
C ILE A 54 -6.73 -19.05 15.81
N THR A 55 -7.76 -18.50 16.45
CA THR A 55 -8.12 -17.07 16.31
C THR A 55 -7.03 -16.17 16.88
N GLN A 56 -6.44 -16.52 18.02
CA GLN A 56 -5.33 -15.78 18.61
C GLN A 56 -4.11 -15.77 17.68
N PHE A 57 -3.79 -16.90 17.07
CA PHE A 57 -2.72 -17.02 16.08
C PHE A 57 -3.01 -16.18 14.82
N LEU A 58 -4.22 -16.25 14.27
CA LEU A 58 -4.66 -15.41 13.16
C LEU A 58 -4.54 -13.91 13.48
N LEU A 59 -4.84 -13.49 14.71
CA LEU A 59 -4.66 -12.10 15.15
C LEU A 59 -3.18 -11.71 15.19
N GLN A 60 -2.30 -12.59 15.66
CA GLN A 60 -0.85 -12.34 15.66
C GLN A 60 -0.32 -12.15 14.23
N LEU A 61 -0.71 -13.03 13.30
CA LEU A 61 -0.35 -12.90 11.88
C LEU A 61 -0.85 -11.58 11.30
N LYS A 62 -2.10 -11.20 11.56
CA LYS A 62 -2.67 -9.94 11.04
C LYS A 62 -1.97 -8.70 11.61
N VAL A 63 -1.52 -8.74 12.87
CA VAL A 63 -0.71 -7.66 13.45
C VAL A 63 0.65 -7.56 12.74
N GLN A 64 1.31 -8.69 12.47
CA GLN A 64 2.58 -8.71 11.73
C GLN A 64 2.42 -8.21 10.29
N GLU A 65 1.41 -8.70 9.57
CA GLU A 65 1.07 -8.27 8.20
C GLU A 65 0.79 -6.77 8.14
N SER A 66 0.02 -6.24 9.09
CA SER A 66 -0.27 -4.81 9.18
C SER A 66 0.98 -3.98 9.47
N ALA A 67 1.90 -4.47 10.30
CA ALA A 67 3.15 -3.77 10.60
C ALA A 67 4.06 -3.70 9.37
N MET A 68 4.23 -4.82 8.66
CA MET A 68 5.01 -4.86 7.41
C MET A 68 4.42 -3.95 6.33
N THR A 69 3.10 -4.00 6.15
CA THR A 69 2.39 -3.15 5.17
C THR A 69 2.58 -1.67 5.48
N LEU A 70 2.57 -1.29 6.76
CA LEU A 70 2.78 0.10 7.17
C LEU A 70 4.22 0.57 6.89
N GLU A 71 5.23 -0.26 7.17
CA GLU A 71 6.63 0.03 6.84
C GLU A 71 6.84 0.21 5.33
N GLU A 72 6.28 -0.68 4.50
CA GLU A 72 6.35 -0.57 3.05
C GLU A 72 5.66 0.70 2.53
N LEU A 73 4.52 1.06 3.12
CA LEU A 73 3.77 2.28 2.79
C LEU A 73 4.57 3.54 3.12
N GLU A 74 5.21 3.58 4.30
CA GLU A 74 6.06 4.70 4.72
C GLU A 74 7.22 4.89 3.75
N LYS A 75 7.92 3.80 3.40
CA LYS A 75 9.02 3.84 2.43
C LYS A 75 8.57 4.32 1.06
N ALA A 76 7.44 3.82 0.54
CA ALA A 76 6.87 4.27 -0.72
C ALA A 76 6.51 5.77 -0.67
N GLY A 77 6.01 6.24 0.47
CA GLY A 77 5.71 7.65 0.72
C GLY A 77 6.96 8.54 0.69
N GLU A 78 8.05 8.12 1.31
CA GLU A 78 9.34 8.83 1.27
C GLU A 78 9.91 8.92 -0.15
N GLU A 79 9.91 7.82 -0.89
CA GLU A 79 10.37 7.76 -2.28
C GLU A 79 9.52 8.65 -3.20
N GLN A 80 8.19 8.65 -2.99
CA GLN A 80 7.28 9.55 -3.70
C GLN A 80 7.60 11.01 -3.39
N ALA A 81 7.72 11.38 -2.11
CA ALA A 81 8.01 12.75 -1.70
C ALA A 81 9.33 13.25 -2.30
N HIS A 82 10.38 12.44 -2.24
CA HIS A 82 11.68 12.76 -2.85
C HIS A 82 11.58 12.96 -4.37
N THR A 83 10.81 12.10 -5.05
CA THR A 83 10.59 12.20 -6.49
C THR A 83 9.81 13.48 -6.85
N GLU A 84 8.77 13.80 -6.09
CA GLU A 84 7.98 15.02 -6.29
C GLU A 84 8.82 16.30 -6.10
N GLU A 85 9.68 16.35 -5.09
CA GLU A 85 10.59 17.47 -4.86
C GLU A 85 11.55 17.67 -6.04
N LYS A 86 12.15 16.57 -6.52
CA LYS A 86 13.04 16.59 -7.68
C LYS A 86 12.32 17.07 -8.94
N LEU A 87 11.08 16.63 -9.16
CA LEU A 87 10.27 17.07 -10.29
C LEU A 87 9.89 18.55 -10.18
N LYS A 88 9.47 19.01 -9.00
CA LYS A 88 9.18 20.43 -8.73
C LYS A 88 10.40 21.31 -9.02
N ALA A 89 11.58 20.91 -8.53
CA ALA A 89 12.82 21.64 -8.79
C ALA A 89 13.16 21.72 -10.29
N ASN A 90 12.97 20.62 -11.02
CA ASN A 90 13.18 20.60 -12.48
C ASN A 90 12.18 21.48 -13.23
N ILE A 91 10.90 21.46 -12.84
CA ILE A 91 9.87 22.32 -13.43
C ILE A 91 10.23 23.79 -13.22
N GLU A 92 10.62 24.18 -12.01
CA GLU A 92 11.00 25.57 -11.72
C GLU A 92 12.26 26.00 -12.46
N ARG A 93 13.24 25.10 -12.62
CA ARG A 93 14.42 25.36 -13.47
C ARG A 93 14.03 25.57 -14.93
N LEU A 94 13.24 24.65 -15.49
CA LEU A 94 12.81 24.73 -16.89
C LEU A 94 11.95 25.97 -17.16
N LYS A 95 11.09 26.38 -16.22
CA LYS A 95 10.34 27.64 -16.31
C LYS A 95 11.29 28.85 -16.38
N LYS A 96 12.31 28.90 -15.53
CA LYS A 96 13.32 29.98 -15.56
C LYS A 96 14.07 30.03 -16.88
N GLU A 97 14.49 28.87 -17.39
CA GLU A 97 15.16 28.75 -18.69
C GLU A 97 14.26 29.24 -19.84
N LEU A 98 12.99 28.85 -19.84
CA LEU A 98 12.02 29.30 -20.83
C LEU A 98 11.82 30.82 -20.80
N VAL A 99 11.65 31.41 -19.61
CA VAL A 99 11.52 32.87 -19.45
C VAL A 99 12.77 33.58 -19.95
N SER A 100 13.97 33.09 -19.59
CA SER A 100 15.24 33.64 -20.07
C SER A 100 15.31 33.61 -21.60
N PHE A 101 14.95 32.50 -22.22
CA PHE A 101 14.91 32.35 -23.67
C PHE A 101 13.93 33.33 -24.33
N CYS A 102 12.72 33.50 -23.78
CA CYS A 102 11.75 34.47 -24.28
C CYS A 102 12.27 35.92 -24.21
N ILE A 103 12.93 36.29 -23.12
CA ILE A 103 13.54 37.63 -22.97
C ILE A 103 14.63 37.82 -24.04
N TYR A 104 15.52 36.83 -24.21
CA TYR A 104 16.59 36.90 -25.19
C TYR A 104 16.06 37.04 -26.62
N PHE A 105 15.03 36.25 -26.97
CA PHE A 105 14.41 36.30 -28.28
C PHE A 105 13.72 37.64 -28.55
N SER A 106 12.99 38.19 -27.56
CA SER A 106 12.35 39.50 -27.70
C SER A 106 13.38 40.63 -27.90
N HIS A 107 14.48 40.64 -27.14
CA HIS A 107 15.58 41.60 -27.30
C HIS A 107 16.24 41.48 -28.68
N SER A 108 16.52 40.25 -29.14
CA SER A 108 17.12 40.00 -30.45
C SER A 108 16.20 40.44 -31.58
N PHE A 109 14.90 40.13 -31.49
CA PHE A 109 13.89 40.55 -32.46
C PHE A 109 13.75 42.08 -32.53
N VAL A 110 13.66 42.78 -31.38
CA VAL A 110 13.62 44.25 -31.35
C VAL A 110 14.88 44.87 -31.95
N SER A 111 16.04 44.27 -31.71
CA SER A 111 17.31 44.73 -32.29
C SER A 111 17.35 44.56 -33.81
N LEU A 112 16.87 43.43 -34.32
CA LEU A 112 16.72 43.16 -35.75
C LEU A 112 15.76 44.15 -36.43
N VAL A 113 14.59 44.41 -35.82
CA VAL A 113 13.62 45.38 -36.33
C VAL A 113 14.21 46.78 -36.38
N ARG A 114 14.93 47.21 -35.33
CA ARG A 114 15.62 48.51 -35.30
C ARG A 114 16.68 48.62 -36.38
N ALA A 115 17.52 47.59 -36.56
CA ALA A 115 18.54 47.58 -37.59
C ALA A 115 17.91 47.67 -39.00
N TRP A 116 16.80 46.96 -39.23
CA TRP A 116 16.10 46.98 -40.51
C TRP A 116 15.46 48.35 -40.81
N CYS A 117 14.83 49.01 -39.81
CA CYS A 117 14.35 50.38 -39.95
C CYS A 117 15.46 51.37 -40.29
N TRP A 118 16.68 51.16 -39.78
CA TRP A 118 17.82 52.05 -40.02
C TRP A 118 18.45 51.86 -41.41
N CYS A 119 18.41 50.64 -41.96
CA CYS A 119 18.91 50.38 -43.32
C CYS A 119 17.90 50.71 -44.44
N SER A 120 16.63 50.95 -44.11
CA SER A 120 15.54 51.15 -45.09
C SER A 120 15.07 52.60 -45.23
N GLY A 121 15.68 53.54 -44.50
CA GLY A 121 15.40 54.99 -44.57
C GLY A 121 16.61 55.77 -45.06
#